data_AF-J9GIU9-F1
#
_entry.id   AF-J9GIU9-F1
#
_cell.length_a   1.000
_cell.length_b   1.000
_cell.length_c   1.000
_cell.angle_alpha   90.00
_cell.angle_beta   90.00
_cell.angle_gamma   90.00
#
_symmetry.space_group_name_H-M   'P 1'
#
loop_
_entity.id
_entity.type
_entity.pdbx_description
1 polymer ?
#
loop_
_entity_poly.entity_id
_entity_poly.type
_entity_poly.pdbx_seq_one_letter_code
_entity_poly.pdbx_strand_id
1 'polypeptide(L)'
;MPVATKKLRSNRAWIERHINDPFVKRSRAEGYRARSVYKLIELDDREHLLRRGMTVVELGAAPGSWTQIVRERLSDREGNVQGRIVAMDILPMDPIDGVTFLQGDFREQEIADKLSEIL
;
A
#
# COMPACT_ATOMS: atom_id res chain seq x y z
N MET A 1 9.75 16.83 -45.02
CA MET A 1 9.63 17.57 -43.73
C MET A 1 8.19 17.32 -43.27
N PRO A 2 7.89 16.62 -42.16
CA PRO A 2 8.46 16.83 -40.81
C PRO A 2 8.60 15.54 -39.95
N VAL A 3 9.23 15.61 -38.77
CA VAL A 3 8.67 15.08 -37.51
C VAL A 3 9.28 15.89 -36.39
N ALA A 4 8.49 16.76 -35.75
CA ALA A 4 8.91 17.39 -34.51
C ALA A 4 8.88 16.32 -33.40
N THR A 5 10.05 15.81 -33.02
CA THR A 5 10.22 14.99 -31.81
C THR A 5 10.12 15.91 -30.59
N LYS A 6 8.89 16.17 -30.14
CA LYS A 6 8.66 16.87 -28.88
C LYS A 6 9.02 15.91 -27.74
N LYS A 7 10.30 15.89 -27.33
CA LYS A 7 10.70 15.31 -26.03
C LYS A 7 9.86 16.02 -24.97
N LEU A 8 8.93 15.29 -24.34
CA LEU A 8 8.22 15.74 -23.15
C LEU A 8 9.29 16.02 -22.09
N ARG A 9 9.70 17.29 -21.98
CA ARG A 9 10.54 17.75 -20.88
C ARG A 9 9.73 17.50 -19.62
N SER A 10 10.00 16.40 -18.92
CA SER A 10 9.58 16.25 -17.55
C SER A 10 9.99 17.53 -16.81
N ASN A 11 9.00 18.20 -16.23
CA ASN A 11 9.17 19.49 -15.60
C ASN A 11 10.25 19.32 -14.51
N ARG A 12 11.45 19.90 -14.68
CA ARG A 12 12.57 19.73 -13.72
C ARG A 12 12.10 19.99 -12.30
N ALA A 13 11.21 20.96 -12.11
CA ALA A 13 10.59 21.28 -10.83
C ALA A 13 9.74 20.14 -10.22
N TRP A 14 9.09 19.29 -11.02
CA TRP A 14 8.37 18.12 -10.52
C TRP A 14 9.33 17.05 -10.02
N ILE A 15 10.40 16.78 -10.78
CA ILE A 15 11.46 15.85 -10.39
C ILE A 15 12.16 16.35 -9.11
N GLU A 16 12.48 17.64 -9.05
CA GLU A 16 13.15 18.26 -7.90
C GLU A 16 12.29 18.22 -6.64
N ARG A 17 10.97 18.48 -6.75
CA ARG A 17 10.03 18.30 -5.63
C ARG A 17 9.94 16.85 -5.18
N HIS A 18 9.94 15.90 -6.12
CA HIS A 18 9.85 14.49 -5.78
C HIS A 18 11.12 13.98 -5.07
N ILE A 19 12.30 14.42 -5.54
CA ILE A 19 13.60 14.08 -4.94
C ILE A 19 13.76 14.72 -3.56
N ASN A 20 13.30 15.96 -3.39
CA ASN A 20 13.42 16.70 -2.12
C ASN A 20 12.24 16.48 -1.17
N ASP A 21 11.33 15.58 -1.49
CA ASP A 21 10.17 15.37 -0.63
C ASP A 21 10.58 14.76 0.71
N PRO A 22 10.34 15.46 1.84
CA PRO A 22 10.77 14.99 3.15
C PRO A 22 10.10 13.68 3.54
N PHE A 23 8.88 13.40 3.07
CA PHE A 23 8.18 12.16 3.38
C PHE A 23 8.73 10.96 2.60
N VAL A 24 9.29 11.16 1.40
CA VAL A 24 10.01 10.07 0.69
C VAL A 24 11.29 9.71 1.44
N LYS A 25 12.03 10.71 1.91
CA LYS A 25 13.24 10.48 2.72
C LYS A 25 12.89 9.79 4.04
N ARG A 26 11.85 10.29 4.71
CA ARG A 26 11.36 9.74 5.97
C ARG A 26 10.88 8.29 5.81
N SER A 27 10.10 7.98 4.77
CA SER A 27 9.57 6.63 4.57
C SER A 27 10.70 5.62 4.36
N ARG A 28 11.73 6.00 3.58
CA ARG A 28 12.92 5.17 3.39
C ARG A 28 13.71 4.97 4.68
N ALA A 29 13.90 6.02 5.47
CA ALA A 29 14.60 5.94 6.75
C ALA A 29 13.87 5.06 7.78
N GLU A 30 12.53 5.07 7.76
CA GLU A 30 11.67 4.27 8.62
C GLU A 30 11.37 2.86 8.06
N GLY A 31 11.88 2.50 6.87
CA GLY A 31 11.68 1.17 6.27
C GLY A 31 10.31 0.96 5.60
N TYR A 32 9.55 2.02 5.37
CA TYR A 32 8.29 1.98 4.66
C TYR A 32 8.48 2.01 3.15
N ARG A 33 7.67 1.21 2.44
CA ARG A 33 7.78 1.03 0.98
C ARG A 33 7.40 2.28 0.17
N ALA A 34 6.56 3.16 0.72
CA ALA A 34 6.21 4.44 0.11
C ALA A 34 5.78 5.46 1.15
N ARG A 35 5.87 6.75 0.80
CA ARG A 35 5.41 7.86 1.63
C ARG A 35 3.90 7.90 1.88
N SER A 36 3.11 7.08 1.19
CA SER A 36 1.66 7.04 1.36
C SER A 36 1.27 6.57 2.76
N VAL A 37 2.14 5.82 3.47
CA VAL A 37 1.93 5.38 4.87
C VAL A 37 1.44 6.48 5.78
N TYR A 38 2.01 7.69 5.66
CA TYR A 38 1.68 8.81 6.55
C TYR A 38 0.22 9.25 6.43
N LYS A 39 -0.41 9.03 5.28
CA LYS A 39 -1.84 9.31 5.09
C LYS A 39 -2.71 8.35 5.92
N LEU A 40 -2.38 7.06 5.90
CA LEU A 40 -3.12 6.07 6.67
C LEU A 40 -2.83 6.21 8.17
N ILE A 41 -1.58 6.47 8.55
CA ILE A 41 -1.21 6.74 9.94
C ILE A 41 -2.02 7.92 10.48
N GLU A 42 -2.01 9.06 9.79
CA GLU A 42 -2.75 10.25 10.22
C GLU A 42 -4.26 10.00 10.31
N LEU A 43 -4.82 9.29 9.33
CA LEU A 43 -6.24 8.97 9.30
C LEU A 43 -6.63 8.02 10.44
N ASP A 44 -5.87 6.96 10.65
CA ASP A 44 -6.12 5.96 11.69
C ASP A 44 -5.90 6.54 13.10
N ASP A 45 -4.87 7.36 13.29
CA ASP A 45 -4.62 8.03 14.57
C ASP A 45 -5.78 8.97 14.95
N ARG A 46 -6.43 9.60 13.97
CA ARG A 46 -7.57 10.51 14.20
C ARG A 46 -8.90 9.78 14.35
N GLU A 47 -9.17 8.80 13.50
CA GLU A 47 -10.49 8.18 13.39
C GLU A 47 -10.57 6.79 14.07
N HIS A 48 -9.44 6.23 14.49
CA HIS A 48 -9.33 4.88 15.08
C HIS A 48 -10.02 3.81 14.21
N LEU A 49 -9.66 3.80 12.91
CA LEU A 49 -10.23 2.93 11.89
C LEU A 49 -9.84 1.48 12.10
N LEU A 50 -8.58 1.22 12.44
CA LEU A 50 -7.98 -0.09 12.54
C LEU A 50 -8.00 -0.57 13.98
N ARG A 51 -8.60 -1.74 14.20
CA ARG A 51 -8.69 -2.38 15.52
C ARG A 51 -8.31 -3.85 15.42
N ARG A 52 -7.64 -4.34 16.46
CA ARG A 52 -7.31 -5.76 16.59
C ARG A 52 -8.58 -6.62 16.51
N GLY A 53 -8.47 -7.75 15.83
CA GLY A 53 -9.58 -8.67 15.57
C GLY A 53 -10.39 -8.35 14.31
N MET A 54 -10.09 -7.26 13.61
CA MET A 54 -10.74 -6.96 12.33
C MET A 54 -10.23 -7.85 11.19
N THR A 55 -11.10 -8.07 10.21
CA THR A 55 -10.70 -8.48 8.87
C THR A 55 -10.59 -7.25 8.00
N VAL A 56 -9.39 -6.99 7.46
CA VAL A 56 -9.11 -5.83 6.62
C VAL A 56 -8.77 -6.31 5.21
N VAL A 57 -9.47 -5.75 4.22
CA VAL A 57 -9.19 -5.97 2.80
C VAL A 57 -8.68 -4.66 2.19
N GLU A 58 -7.47 -4.67 1.65
CA GLU A 58 -6.87 -3.52 0.98
C GLU A 58 -6.87 -3.72 -0.54
N LEU A 59 -7.53 -2.81 -1.26
CA LEU A 59 -7.63 -2.82 -2.72
C LEU A 59 -6.63 -1.81 -3.32
N GLY A 60 -5.85 -2.23 -4.32
CA GLY A 60 -4.79 -1.40 -4.89
C GLY A 60 -3.58 -1.27 -3.97
N ALA A 61 -3.19 -2.39 -3.36
CA ALA A 61 -2.21 -2.41 -2.27
C ALA A 61 -0.76 -2.18 -2.73
N ALA A 62 -0.37 -2.46 -3.98
CA ALA A 62 1.02 -2.42 -4.40
C ALA A 62 1.60 -0.98 -4.28
N PRO A 63 2.78 -0.81 -3.65
CA PRO A 63 3.79 -1.80 -3.29
C PRO A 63 3.64 -2.41 -1.88
N GLY A 64 2.56 -2.17 -1.16
CA GLY A 64 2.24 -2.74 0.16
C GLY A 64 2.45 -1.80 1.33
N SER A 65 2.51 -0.49 1.08
CA SER A 65 2.88 0.50 2.11
C SER A 65 1.81 0.65 3.19
N TRP A 66 0.54 0.80 2.80
CA TRP A 66 -0.56 0.84 3.75
C TRP A 66 -0.74 -0.52 4.44
N THR A 67 -0.50 -1.62 3.71
CA THR A 67 -0.51 -2.97 4.27
C THR A 67 0.48 -3.15 5.43
N GLN A 68 1.67 -2.52 5.38
CA GLN A 68 2.62 -2.50 6.52
C GLN A 68 1.97 -1.89 7.76
N ILE A 69 1.26 -0.76 7.61
CA ILE A 69 0.59 -0.07 8.72
C ILE A 69 -0.59 -0.89 9.23
N VAL A 70 -1.41 -1.47 8.35
CA VAL A 70 -2.51 -2.35 8.75
C VAL A 70 -1.98 -3.51 9.60
N ARG A 71 -0.89 -4.15 9.15
CA ARG A 71 -0.23 -5.22 9.91
C ARG A 71 0.25 -4.74 11.27
N GLU A 72 0.93 -3.60 11.34
CA GLU A 72 1.41 -3.01 12.60
C GLU A 72 0.26 -2.75 13.58
N ARG A 73 -0.85 -2.17 13.12
CA ARG A 73 -2.01 -1.83 13.98
C ARG A 73 -2.78 -3.06 14.47
N LEU A 74 -2.87 -4.10 13.65
CA LEU A 74 -3.56 -5.34 14.01
C LEU A 74 -2.69 -6.30 14.82
N SER A 75 -1.39 -6.05 14.97
CA SER A 75 -0.51 -6.94 15.73
C SER A 75 -0.60 -6.72 17.24
N ASP A 76 -0.44 -7.80 18.01
CA ASP A 76 -0.25 -7.74 19.46
C ASP A 76 1.20 -7.40 19.84
N ARG A 77 1.51 -7.45 21.15
CA ARG A 77 2.84 -7.13 21.66
C ARG A 77 3.91 -8.18 21.31
N GLU A 78 3.49 -9.39 20.99
CA GLU A 78 4.37 -10.49 20.57
C GLU A 78 4.59 -10.48 19.06
N GLY A 79 3.89 -9.59 18.34
CA GLY A 79 4.00 -9.45 16.90
C GLY A 79 3.06 -10.38 16.14
N ASN A 80 2.15 -11.09 16.80
CA ASN A 80 1.16 -11.91 16.11
C ASN A 80 0.02 -11.03 15.59
N VAL A 81 -0.39 -11.24 14.35
CA VAL A 81 -1.53 -10.54 13.76
C VAL A 81 -2.83 -11.01 14.43
N GLN A 82 -3.57 -10.07 15.02
CA GLN A 82 -4.88 -10.31 15.61
C GLN A 82 -5.95 -9.91 14.59
N GLY A 83 -6.55 -10.90 13.94
CA GLY A 83 -7.51 -10.71 12.85
C GLY A 83 -6.99 -11.28 11.53
N ARG A 84 -7.40 -10.69 10.42
CA ARG A 84 -7.00 -11.13 9.08
C ARG A 84 -6.73 -9.93 8.18
N ILE A 85 -5.69 -10.04 7.35
CA ILE A 85 -5.31 -9.00 6.40
C ILE A 85 -5.22 -9.65 5.02
N VAL A 86 -6.01 -9.12 4.09
CA VAL A 86 -5.96 -9.50 2.68
C VAL A 86 -5.60 -8.27 1.87
N ALA A 87 -4.47 -8.30 1.17
CA ALA A 87 -4.06 -7.25 0.26
C ALA A 87 -4.26 -7.72 -1.18
N MET A 88 -4.75 -6.83 -2.04
CA MET A 88 -5.04 -7.15 -3.43
C MET A 88 -4.59 -6.06 -4.38
N ASP A 89 -3.94 -6.45 -5.47
CA ASP A 89 -3.51 -5.56 -6.54
C ASP A 89 -3.30 -6.35 -7.85
N ILE A 90 -3.37 -5.66 -8.99
CA ILE A 90 -3.02 -6.23 -10.29
C ILE A 90 -1.49 -6.41 -10.39
N LEU A 91 -0.74 -5.49 -9.78
CA LEU A 91 0.71 -5.50 -9.75
C LEU A 91 1.22 -6.42 -8.63
N PRO A 92 2.34 -7.14 -8.84
CA PRO A 92 2.95 -7.90 -7.77
C PRO A 92 3.55 -6.98 -6.70
N MET A 93 3.67 -7.49 -5.48
CA MET A 93 4.44 -6.83 -4.42
C MET A 93 5.18 -7.86 -3.57
N ASP A 94 6.26 -7.43 -2.91
CA ASP A 94 6.99 -8.29 -1.98
C ASP A 94 6.06 -8.74 -0.84
N PRO A 95 6.15 -9.99 -0.37
CA PRO A 95 5.28 -10.48 0.69
C PRO A 95 5.47 -9.70 1.99
N ILE A 96 4.42 -9.66 2.80
CA ILE A 96 4.43 -9.12 4.17
C ILE A 96 3.95 -10.25 5.08
N ASP A 97 4.70 -10.53 6.14
CA ASP A 97 4.37 -11.61 7.06
C ASP A 97 3.01 -11.37 7.75
N GLY A 98 2.22 -12.45 7.87
CA GLY A 98 0.87 -12.40 8.39
C GLY A 98 -0.18 -11.77 7.46
N VAL A 99 0.15 -11.55 6.18
CA VAL A 99 -0.76 -10.99 5.17
C VAL A 99 -0.97 -11.96 4.02
N THR A 100 -2.24 -12.20 3.66
CA THR A 100 -2.57 -12.91 2.43
C THR A 100 -2.57 -11.94 1.27
N PHE A 101 -1.77 -12.20 0.24
CA PHE A 101 -1.76 -11.40 -0.98
C PHE A 101 -2.50 -12.12 -2.12
N LEU A 102 -3.50 -11.45 -2.69
CA LEU A 102 -4.23 -11.91 -3.87
C LEU A 102 -3.86 -11.02 -5.05
N GLN A 103 -3.09 -11.54 -6.00
CA GLN A 103 -2.77 -10.78 -7.21
C GLN A 103 -3.89 -10.96 -8.25
N GLY A 104 -4.48 -9.86 -8.70
CA GLY A 104 -5.54 -9.86 -9.68
C GLY A 104 -6.27 -8.52 -9.79
N ASP A 105 -7.10 -8.39 -10.82
CA ASP A 105 -8.02 -7.27 -10.98
C ASP A 105 -9.28 -7.54 -10.17
N PHE A 106 -9.54 -6.70 -9.16
CA PHE A 106 -10.69 -6.84 -8.28
C PHE A 106 -12.05 -6.66 -8.98
N ARG A 107 -12.04 -6.22 -10.24
CA ARG A 107 -13.24 -6.11 -11.08
C ARG A 107 -13.62 -7.44 -11.72
N GLU A 108 -12.72 -8.42 -11.75
CA GLU A 108 -12.95 -9.73 -12.34
C GLU A 108 -13.63 -10.67 -11.34
N GLN A 109 -14.68 -11.37 -11.80
CA GLN A 109 -15.48 -12.25 -10.95
C GLN A 109 -14.62 -13.37 -10.33
N GLU A 110 -13.67 -13.93 -11.09
CA GLU A 110 -12.76 -14.97 -10.59
C GLU A 110 -11.95 -14.48 -9.37
N ILE A 111 -11.56 -13.22 -9.35
CA ILE A 111 -10.80 -12.63 -8.24
C ILE A 111 -11.72 -12.36 -7.06
N ALA A 112 -12.96 -11.93 -7.30
CA ALA A 112 -13.97 -11.77 -6.27
C ALA A 112 -14.34 -13.11 -5.60
N ASP A 113 -14.42 -14.19 -6.37
CA ASP A 113 -14.69 -15.54 -5.87
C ASP A 113 -13.53 -16.02 -4.98
N LYS A 114 -12.28 -15.88 -5.45
CA LYS A 114 -11.08 -16.18 -4.65
C LYS A 114 -11.01 -15.38 -3.36
N LEU A 115 -11.34 -14.09 -3.40
CA LEU A 115 -11.41 -13.26 -2.20
C LEU A 115 -12.47 -13.80 -1.23
N SER A 116 -13.64 -14.20 -1.74
CA SER A 116 -14.74 -14.74 -0.94
C SER A 116 -14.38 -16.06 -0.26
N GLU A 117 -13.55 -16.89 -0.89
CA GLU A 117 -13.04 -18.14 -0.28
C GLU A 117 -12.02 -17.89 0.85
N ILE A 118 -11.32 -16.76 0.82
CA ILE A 118 -10.31 -16.38 1.82
C ILE A 118 -10.95 -15.76 3.09
N LEU A 119 -12.09 -15.09 2.93
CA LEU A 119 -12.79 -14.35 3.99
C LEU A 119 -13.56 -15.28 4.92
#